data_AF-A0A2N1M929-F1
#
_entry.id   AF-A0A2N1M929-F1
#
_cell.length_a   1.000
_cell.length_b   1.000
_cell.length_c   1.000
_cell.angle_alpha   90.00
_cell.angle_beta   90.00
_cell.angle_gamma   90.00
#
_symmetry.space_group_name_H-M   'P 1'
#
loop_
_entity.id
_entity.type
_entity.pdbx_description
1 polymer ?
#
loop_
_entity_poly.entity_id
_entity_poly.type
_entity_poly.pdbx_seq_one_letter_code
_entity_poly.pdbx_strand_id
1 'polypeptide(L)'
;MGLPVYEENSASFAEKMTTITLTEFKDYNTEKLLEFLKREEELHLIQEDFDTLEKERICGVDFLEFTMEEFRSFGMKGGPAKRLSKYTIKLKNELEEFEEKLEQIENQLDYDYTDYNKNTKKSSPPLIPNDYRALKEGAQVIGCGDDHDVNAKLDSP
;
A
#
# COMPACT_ATOMS: atom_id res chain seq x y z
N MET A 1 -39.12 3.78 14.03
CA MET A 1 -38.38 3.89 12.76
C MET A 1 -37.01 3.31 13.03
N GLY A 2 -36.76 2.09 12.54
CA GLY A 2 -35.45 1.44 12.69
C GLY A 2 -34.49 2.00 11.65
N LEU A 3 -33.30 2.38 12.09
CA LEU A 3 -32.18 2.67 11.18
C LEU A 3 -31.72 1.34 10.57
N PRO A 4 -31.42 1.29 9.26
CA PRO A 4 -30.86 0.09 8.66
C PRO A 4 -29.43 -0.09 9.19
N VAL A 5 -29.18 -1.25 9.79
CA VAL A 5 -27.86 -1.73 10.18
C VAL A 5 -27.08 -2.01 8.90
N TYR A 6 -26.15 -1.12 8.53
CA TYR A 6 -25.17 -1.32 7.46
C TYR A 6 -23.76 -1.51 8.02
N GLU A 7 -23.65 -2.17 9.18
CA GLU A 7 -22.41 -2.10 9.97
C GLU A 7 -21.72 -3.45 10.19
N GLU A 8 -22.17 -4.54 9.58
CA GLU A 8 -21.58 -5.86 9.86
C GLU A 8 -20.52 -6.35 8.86
N ASN A 9 -20.16 -5.58 7.81
CA ASN A 9 -19.20 -6.10 6.82
C ASN A 9 -18.12 -5.14 6.31
N SER A 10 -18.06 -3.89 6.79
CA SER A 10 -16.99 -2.96 6.38
C SER A 10 -15.65 -3.28 7.05
N ALA A 11 -15.68 -3.66 8.34
CA ALA A 11 -14.48 -3.99 9.11
C ALA A 11 -13.88 -5.34 8.68
N SER A 12 -14.69 -6.39 8.48
CA SER A 12 -14.20 -7.68 7.97
C SER A 12 -13.64 -7.56 6.56
N PHE A 13 -14.27 -6.75 5.70
CA PHE A 13 -13.74 -6.44 4.38
C PHE A 13 -12.44 -5.64 4.47
N ALA A 14 -12.40 -4.58 5.28
CA ALA A 14 -11.19 -3.77 5.50
C ALA A 14 -10.04 -4.56 6.14
N GLU A 15 -10.31 -5.51 7.03
CA GLU A 15 -9.30 -6.35 7.70
C GLU A 15 -8.73 -7.41 6.74
N LYS A 16 -9.60 -7.98 5.89
CA LYS A 16 -9.18 -8.87 4.79
C LYS A 16 -8.45 -8.10 3.67
N MET A 17 -8.84 -6.86 3.42
CA MET A 17 -8.21 -5.96 2.44
C MET A 17 -6.92 -5.27 2.92
N THR A 18 -6.75 -5.06 4.22
CA THR A 18 -5.48 -4.57 4.78
C THR A 18 -4.41 -5.64 4.79
N THR A 19 -4.79 -6.93 4.68
CA THR A 19 -3.84 -8.03 4.70
C THR A 19 -3.13 -8.25 3.35
N ILE A 20 -3.70 -7.78 2.25
CA ILE A 20 -3.07 -7.84 0.92
C ILE A 20 -3.43 -6.57 0.14
N THR A 21 -2.61 -5.53 0.22
CA THR A 21 -2.70 -4.50 -0.83
C THR A 21 -2.09 -5.08 -2.12
N LEU A 22 -2.72 -4.84 -3.27
CA LEU A 22 -2.23 -5.24 -4.59
C LEU A 22 -0.74 -4.92 -4.79
N THR A 23 -0.37 -3.72 -4.37
CA THR A 23 0.98 -3.18 -4.46
C THR A 23 1.95 -4.06 -3.69
N GLU A 24 1.58 -4.45 -2.47
CA GLU A 24 2.40 -5.36 -1.67
C GLU A 24 2.50 -6.75 -2.30
N PHE A 25 1.40 -7.33 -2.80
CA PHE A 25 1.45 -8.68 -3.38
C PHE A 25 2.32 -8.73 -4.64
N LYS A 26 2.19 -7.75 -5.54
CA LYS A 26 3.03 -7.65 -6.75
C LYS A 26 4.52 -7.53 -6.40
N ASP A 27 4.82 -6.91 -5.26
CA ASP A 27 6.18 -6.74 -4.73
C ASP A 27 6.68 -7.93 -3.89
N TYR A 28 5.91 -9.01 -3.77
CA TYR A 28 6.38 -10.21 -3.06
C TYR A 28 7.53 -10.87 -3.80
N ASN A 29 8.66 -10.98 -3.12
CA ASN A 29 9.70 -11.92 -3.51
C ASN A 29 9.22 -13.37 -3.27
N THR A 30 9.98 -14.35 -3.74
CA THR A 30 9.65 -15.77 -3.59
C THR A 30 9.37 -16.16 -2.14
N GLU A 31 10.20 -15.73 -1.19
CA GLU A 31 10.02 -16.06 0.24
C GLU A 31 8.68 -15.56 0.78
N LYS A 32 8.35 -14.28 0.57
CA LYS A 32 7.07 -13.69 1.00
C LYS A 32 5.87 -14.36 0.35
N LEU A 33 5.98 -14.69 -0.94
CA LEU A 33 4.93 -15.43 -1.65
C LEU A 33 4.70 -16.81 -1.00
N LEU A 34 5.75 -17.55 -0.68
CA LEU A 34 5.63 -18.87 -0.04
C LEU A 34 5.03 -18.75 1.36
N GLU A 35 5.46 -17.77 2.16
CA GLU A 35 4.86 -17.50 3.47
C GLU A 35 3.37 -17.16 3.38
N PHE A 36 3.00 -16.39 2.36
CA PHE A 36 1.61 -16.08 2.07
C PHE A 36 0.82 -17.35 1.73
N LEU A 37 1.27 -18.13 0.76
CA LEU A 37 0.56 -19.34 0.32
C LEU A 37 0.47 -20.42 1.40
N LYS A 38 1.41 -20.46 2.37
CA LYS A 38 1.33 -21.34 3.54
C LYS A 38 0.16 -21.01 4.48
N ARG A 39 -0.33 -19.76 4.48
CA ARG A 39 -1.50 -19.34 5.24
C ARG A 39 -2.83 -19.70 4.55
N GLU A 40 -2.78 -20.04 3.27
CA GLU A 40 -3.95 -20.37 2.45
C GLU A 40 -4.28 -21.86 2.53
N GLU A 41 -4.90 -22.27 3.65
CA GLU A 41 -5.24 -23.69 3.92
C GLU A 41 -6.15 -24.31 2.85
N GLU A 42 -6.98 -23.50 2.16
CA GLU A 42 -7.88 -23.94 1.09
C GLU A 42 -7.15 -24.49 -0.15
N LEU A 43 -5.86 -24.16 -0.31
CA LEU A 43 -5.04 -24.64 -1.42
C LEU A 43 -4.55 -26.07 -1.21
N HIS A 44 -4.60 -26.59 0.02
CA HIS A 44 -4.16 -27.95 0.36
C HIS A 44 -2.83 -28.34 -0.32
N LEU A 45 -1.87 -27.42 -0.31
CA LEU A 45 -0.54 -27.63 -0.87
C LEU A 45 0.29 -28.44 0.13
N ILE A 46 1.16 -29.30 -0.39
CA ILE A 46 2.14 -30.04 0.40
C ILE A 46 3.53 -29.46 0.17
N GLN A 47 4.50 -29.89 0.99
CA GLN A 47 5.87 -29.36 0.94
C GLN A 47 6.47 -29.42 -0.48
N GLU A 48 6.23 -30.50 -1.22
CA GLU A 48 6.71 -30.68 -2.59
C GLU A 48 6.18 -29.62 -3.58
N ASP A 49 4.97 -29.10 -3.35
CA ASP A 49 4.41 -28.01 -4.16
C ASP A 49 5.18 -26.70 -3.88
N PHE A 50 5.46 -26.42 -2.60
CA PHE A 50 6.24 -25.24 -2.20
C PHE A 50 7.69 -25.32 -2.69
N ASP A 51 8.33 -26.49 -2.61
CA ASP A 51 9.68 -26.71 -3.12
C ASP A 51 9.75 -26.44 -4.64
N THR A 52 8.68 -26.77 -5.37
CA THR A 52 8.56 -26.48 -6.81
C THR A 52 8.52 -24.97 -7.06
N LEU A 53 7.68 -24.23 -6.32
CA LEU A 53 7.57 -22.78 -6.44
C LEU A 53 8.89 -22.07 -6.09
N GLU A 54 9.59 -22.54 -5.04
CA GLU A 54 10.88 -22.02 -4.61
C GLU A 54 11.97 -22.25 -5.66
N LYS A 55 12.03 -23.47 -6.22
CA LYS A 55 13.01 -23.84 -7.24
C LYS A 55 12.86 -23.01 -8.52
N GLU A 56 11.63 -22.74 -8.92
CA GLU A 56 11.34 -21.87 -10.07
C GLU A 56 11.49 -20.37 -9.75
N ARG A 57 11.75 -20.03 -8.48
CA ARG A 57 11.99 -18.65 -8.00
C ARG A 57 10.84 -17.71 -8.34
N ILE A 58 9.62 -18.20 -8.22
CA ILE A 58 8.41 -17.46 -8.58
C ILE A 58 8.21 -16.30 -7.61
N CYS A 59 7.98 -15.10 -8.14
CA CYS A 59 7.62 -13.92 -7.35
C CYS A 59 6.13 -13.58 -7.51
N GLY A 60 5.63 -12.63 -6.72
CA GLY A 60 4.20 -12.31 -6.66
C GLY A 60 3.61 -11.88 -8.00
N VAL A 61 4.31 -11.05 -8.77
CA VAL A 61 3.85 -10.64 -10.11
C VAL A 61 3.76 -11.83 -11.07
N ASP A 62 4.79 -12.67 -11.16
CA ASP A 62 4.80 -13.85 -12.03
C ASP A 62 3.69 -14.83 -11.64
N PHE A 63 3.50 -15.02 -10.33
CA PHE A 63 2.49 -15.92 -9.79
C PHE A 63 1.08 -15.58 -10.28
N LEU A 64 0.73 -14.30 -10.31
CA LEU A 64 -0.58 -13.86 -10.79
C LEU A 64 -0.78 -14.18 -12.28
N GLU A 65 0.29 -14.25 -13.08
CA GLU A 65 0.25 -14.49 -14.52
C GLU A 65 0.18 -15.97 -14.90
N PHE A 66 0.65 -16.86 -14.02
CA PHE A 66 0.72 -18.28 -14.35
C PHE A 66 -0.63 -18.98 -14.51
N THR A 67 -0.65 -19.84 -15.52
CA THR A 67 -1.73 -20.76 -15.86
C THR A 67 -1.51 -22.14 -15.25
N MET A 68 -2.56 -22.97 -15.26
CA MET A 68 -2.45 -24.38 -14.87
C MET A 68 -1.40 -25.14 -15.70
N GLU A 69 -1.23 -24.82 -16.99
CA GLU A 69 -0.27 -25.49 -17.85
C GLU A 69 1.17 -25.15 -17.48
N GLU A 70 1.44 -23.89 -17.15
CA GLU A 70 2.76 -23.45 -16.68
C GLU A 70 3.11 -24.10 -15.33
N PHE A 71 2.17 -24.12 -14.37
CA PHE A 71 2.37 -24.86 -13.11
C PHE A 71 2.69 -26.34 -13.34
N ARG A 72 2.03 -26.98 -14.31
CA ARG A 72 2.36 -28.37 -14.68
C ARG A 72 3.73 -28.50 -15.34
N SER A 73 4.16 -27.51 -16.12
CA SER A 73 5.49 -27.49 -16.75
C SER A 73 6.63 -27.43 -15.73
N PHE A 74 6.38 -26.82 -14.56
CA PHE A 74 7.30 -26.80 -13.42
C PHE A 74 7.38 -28.14 -12.69
N GLY A 75 6.51 -29.10 -13.02
CA GLY A 75 6.46 -30.43 -12.41
C GLY A 75 5.34 -30.62 -11.39
N MET A 76 4.45 -29.64 -11.21
CA MET A 76 3.31 -29.79 -10.29
C MET A 76 2.32 -30.84 -10.77
N LYS A 77 1.71 -31.55 -9.81
CA LYS A 77 0.60 -32.46 -10.08
C LYS A 77 -0.65 -31.66 -10.48
N GLY A 78 -1.54 -32.31 -11.23
CA GLY A 78 -2.73 -31.65 -11.78
C GLY A 78 -3.69 -31.07 -10.74
N GLY A 79 -3.76 -31.66 -9.54
CA GLY A 79 -4.58 -31.15 -8.43
C GLY A 79 -4.10 -29.79 -7.92
N PRO A 80 -2.89 -29.69 -7.36
CA PRO A 80 -2.28 -28.43 -6.92
C PRO A 80 -2.25 -27.37 -8.02
N ALA A 81 -1.80 -27.71 -9.25
CA ALA A 81 -1.75 -26.77 -10.37
C ALA A 81 -3.12 -26.15 -10.70
N LYS A 82 -4.19 -26.95 -10.64
CA LYS A 82 -5.55 -26.47 -10.87
C LYS A 82 -6.04 -25.55 -9.75
N ARG A 83 -5.70 -25.83 -8.49
CA ARG A 83 -6.10 -24.98 -7.35
C ARG A 83 -5.37 -23.65 -7.39
N LEU A 84 -4.05 -23.65 -7.63
CA LEU A 84 -3.26 -22.44 -7.79
C LEU A 84 -3.77 -21.57 -8.94
N SER A 85 -4.01 -22.13 -10.12
CA SER A 85 -4.53 -21.37 -11.26
C SER A 85 -5.92 -20.78 -11.01
N LYS A 86 -6.78 -21.44 -10.24
CA LYS A 86 -8.07 -20.84 -9.84
C LYS A 86 -7.88 -19.73 -8.82
N TYR A 87 -6.93 -19.91 -7.92
CA TYR A 87 -6.61 -18.94 -6.88
C TYR A 87 -6.01 -17.66 -7.47
N THR A 88 -5.14 -17.75 -8.46
CA THR A 88 -4.60 -16.58 -9.17
C THR A 88 -5.71 -15.76 -9.85
N ILE A 89 -6.69 -16.43 -10.45
CA ILE A 89 -7.88 -15.77 -11.03
C ILE A 89 -8.72 -15.09 -9.94
N LYS A 90 -9.00 -15.79 -8.83
CA LYS A 90 -9.74 -15.22 -7.69
C LYS A 90 -9.05 -13.96 -7.16
N LEU A 91 -7.74 -14.03 -6.92
CA LEU A 91 -6.95 -12.89 -6.48
C LEU A 91 -7.05 -11.74 -7.49
N LYS A 92 -6.84 -11.98 -8.79
CA LYS A 92 -6.97 -10.94 -9.83
C LYS A 92 -8.33 -10.23 -9.81
N ASN A 93 -9.42 -10.98 -9.63
CA ASN A 93 -10.76 -10.38 -9.56
C ASN A 93 -10.94 -9.56 -8.28
N GLU A 94 -10.54 -10.08 -7.12
CA GLU A 94 -10.60 -9.35 -5.85
C GLU A 94 -9.77 -8.05 -5.89
N LEU A 95 -8.66 -8.09 -6.62
CA LEU A 95 -7.76 -6.98 -6.86
C LEU A 95 -8.37 -5.91 -7.79
N GLU A 96 -9.01 -6.30 -8.88
CA GLU A 96 -9.72 -5.39 -9.79
C GLU A 96 -10.90 -4.71 -9.07
N GLU A 97 -11.69 -5.47 -8.31
CA GLU A 97 -12.77 -4.91 -7.47
C GLU A 97 -12.27 -3.92 -6.42
N PHE A 98 -11.02 -4.07 -5.96
CA PHE A 98 -10.41 -3.15 -5.02
C PHE A 98 -9.97 -1.85 -5.69
N GLU A 99 -9.32 -1.93 -6.86
CA GLU A 99 -8.94 -0.76 -7.66
C GLU A 99 -10.17 0.12 -7.99
N GLU A 100 -11.28 -0.51 -8.39
CA GLU A 100 -12.55 0.21 -8.64
C GLU A 100 -13.09 0.93 -7.39
N LYS A 101 -12.97 0.32 -6.22
CA LYS A 101 -13.41 0.92 -4.94
C LYS A 101 -12.51 2.10 -4.54
N LEU A 102 -11.20 1.99 -4.77
CA LEU A 102 -10.28 3.10 -4.52
C LEU A 102 -10.60 4.29 -5.42
N GLU A 103 -10.84 4.06 -6.72
CA GLU A 103 -11.22 5.11 -7.66
C GLU A 103 -12.53 5.80 -7.26
N GLN A 104 -13.52 5.02 -6.79
CA GLN A 104 -14.78 5.59 -6.28
C GLN A 104 -14.57 6.46 -5.03
N ILE A 105 -13.71 6.05 -4.10
CA ILE A 105 -13.37 6.83 -2.90
C ILE A 105 -12.63 8.12 -3.29
N GLU A 106 -11.67 8.06 -4.20
CA GLU A 106 -10.92 9.23 -4.69
C GLU A 106 -11.85 10.24 -5.38
N ASN A 107 -12.73 9.76 -6.25
CA ASN A 107 -13.74 10.60 -6.90
C ASN A 107 -14.72 11.23 -5.90
N GLN A 108 -15.08 10.51 -4.84
CA GLN A 108 -15.93 11.05 -3.78
C GLN A 108 -15.21 12.13 -2.95
N LEU A 109 -13.91 11.97 -2.67
CA LEU A 109 -13.09 12.98 -2.01
C LEU A 109 -12.89 14.25 -2.87
N ASP A 110 -12.75 14.11 -4.19
CA ASP A 110 -12.65 15.26 -5.11
C ASP A 110 -13.99 16.02 -5.21
N TYR A 111 -15.12 15.30 -5.20
CA TYR A 111 -16.45 15.92 -5.20
C TYR A 111 -16.71 16.72 -3.91
N ASP A 112 -16.39 16.16 -2.73
CA ASP A 112 -16.55 16.86 -1.46
C ASP A 112 -15.62 18.08 -1.35
N TYR A 113 -14.41 18.02 -1.92
CA TYR A 113 -13.49 19.17 -1.96
C TYR A 113 -13.95 20.28 -2.91
N THR A 114 -14.50 19.93 -4.07
CA THR A 114 -14.94 20.90 -5.09
C THR A 114 -16.28 21.58 -4.74
N ASP A 115 -17.20 20.90 -4.05
CA ASP A 115 -18.44 21.51 -3.52
C ASP A 115 -18.14 22.45 -2.33
N TYR A 116 -17.22 22.05 -1.43
CA TYR A 116 -16.75 22.89 -0.33
C TYR A 116 -16.10 24.21 -0.82
N ASN A 117 -15.37 24.16 -1.94
CA ASN A 117 -14.72 25.33 -2.55
C ASN A 117 -15.72 26.26 -3.29
N LYS A 118 -16.79 25.73 -3.88
CA LYS A 118 -17.83 26.57 -4.53
C LYS A 118 -18.68 27.36 -3.53
N ASN A 119 -18.89 26.80 -2.34
CA ASN A 119 -19.76 27.38 -1.31
C ASN A 119 -19.02 28.33 -0.35
N THR A 120 -17.69 28.48 -0.50
CA THR A 120 -16.89 29.46 0.23
C THR A 120 -16.14 30.36 -0.76
N LYS A 121 -16.61 31.60 -0.99
CA LYS A 121 -15.85 32.64 -1.72
C LYS A 121 -14.62 33.07 -0.90
N LYS A 122 -13.64 32.19 -0.74
CA LYS A 122 -12.31 32.51 -0.24
C LYS A 122 -11.33 32.23 -1.36
N SER A 123 -10.70 33.28 -1.87
CA SER A 123 -9.47 33.16 -2.64
C SER A 123 -8.51 32.24 -1.87
N SER A 124 -7.96 31.27 -2.58
CA SER A 124 -7.05 30.22 -2.11
C SER A 124 -6.13 30.63 -0.95
N PRO A 125 -5.92 29.77 0.07
CA PRO A 125 -4.67 29.81 0.81
C PRO A 125 -3.53 29.46 -0.17
N PRO A 126 -2.36 30.13 -0.09
CA PRO A 126 -1.24 29.80 -0.96
C PRO A 126 -0.83 28.35 -0.71
N LEU A 127 -0.66 27.59 -1.79
CA LEU A 127 0.31 26.50 -1.75
C LEU A 127 1.64 27.17 -1.34
N ILE A 128 2.27 26.67 -0.28
CA ILE A 128 3.71 26.83 -0.14
C ILE A 128 4.31 25.51 -0.64
N PRO A 129 4.81 25.47 -1.89
CA PRO A 129 5.71 24.42 -2.32
C PRO A 129 7.05 24.57 -1.58
N ASN A 130 7.63 23.41 -1.24
CA ASN A 130 8.95 23.18 -0.65
C ASN A 130 8.98 23.14 0.88
N ASP A 131 8.78 21.94 1.47
CA ASP A 131 9.53 21.56 2.68
C ASP A 131 9.66 20.05 2.95
N TYR A 132 9.76 19.21 1.91
CA TYR A 132 10.29 17.84 2.10
C TYR A 132 11.80 17.82 2.42
N ARG A 133 12.46 18.99 2.48
CA ARG A 133 13.88 19.14 2.82
C ARG A 133 14.13 19.39 4.32
N ALA A 134 13.09 19.67 5.12
CA ALA A 134 13.24 20.09 6.52
C ALA A 134 13.21 18.95 7.57
N LEU A 135 13.11 17.67 7.16
CA LEU A 135 13.24 16.54 8.10
C LEU A 135 14.68 16.04 8.30
N LYS A 136 15.69 16.70 7.72
CA LYS A 136 17.11 16.31 7.92
C LYS A 136 17.97 17.22 8.79
N GLU A 137 17.50 18.37 9.27
CA GLU A 137 18.35 19.25 10.08
C GLU A 137 17.61 19.76 11.33
N GLY A 138 17.39 18.84 12.26
CA GLY A 138 17.17 19.19 13.65
C GLY A 138 18.49 19.62 14.31
N ALA A 139 18.89 20.87 14.14
CA ALA A 139 19.87 21.53 15.01
C ALA A 139 19.60 23.05 15.10
N GLN A 140 18.73 23.38 16.04
CA GLN A 140 18.79 24.57 16.93
C GLN A 140 18.96 25.97 16.31
N VAL A 141 17.80 26.62 16.15
CA VAL A 141 17.54 28.08 16.26
C VAL A 141 18.25 28.69 17.48
N ILE A 142 18.91 29.84 17.32
CA ILE A 142 18.73 31.20 17.94
C ILE A 142 19.73 32.12 17.18
N GLY A 143 19.45 33.27 16.55
CA GLY A 143 18.44 34.32 16.65
C GLY A 143 19.22 35.65 16.67
N CYS A 144 19.08 36.50 15.64
CA CYS A 144 19.76 37.80 15.54
C CYS A 144 18.81 38.97 15.83
N GLY A 145 19.34 39.96 16.56
CA GLY A 145 18.90 41.37 16.64
C GLY A 145 18.50 41.81 18.06
N ASP A 146 18.90 42.95 18.62
CA ASP A 146 19.71 44.08 18.17
C ASP A 146 20.24 44.86 19.41
N ASP A 147 21.39 45.49 19.24
CA ASP A 147 21.85 46.78 19.80
C ASP A 147 21.65 47.11 21.29
N HIS A 148 22.74 46.97 22.07
CA HIS A 148 23.17 48.04 22.99
C HIS A 148 24.70 48.20 22.97
N ASP A 149 25.09 49.40 22.54
CA ASP A 149 26.43 49.97 22.47
C ASP A 149 27.02 50.20 23.88
N VAL A 150 28.24 49.72 24.12
CA VAL A 150 29.29 50.42 24.90
C VAL A 150 30.62 49.70 24.71
N ASN A 151 31.32 49.96 23.60
CA ASN A 151 32.74 49.66 23.51
C ASN A 151 33.54 50.70 24.29
N ALA A 152 33.92 50.34 25.53
CA ALA A 152 34.97 51.02 26.25
C ALA A 152 36.33 50.76 25.56
N LYS A 153 36.83 51.78 24.87
CA LYS A 153 38.26 51.98 24.58
C LYS A 153 39.02 52.06 25.89
N LEU A 154 40.16 51.37 26.03
CA LEU A 154 41.36 51.85 26.75
C LEU A 154 42.53 50.86 26.57
N ASP A 155 43.39 51.21 25.61
CA ASP A 155 44.86 51.19 25.61
C ASP A 155 45.65 49.96 26.09
N SER A 156 46.47 49.44 25.17
CA SER A 156 47.74 48.72 25.39
C SER A 156 48.75 49.60 26.18
N PRO A 157 49.79 49.05 26.83
CA PRO A 157 50.85 48.23 26.20
C PRO A 157 50.88 46.75 26.62
#